data_AF-A0A846BYY2-F1
#
_entry.id   AF-A0A846BYY2-F1
#
_cell.length_a   1.000
_cell.length_b   1.000
_cell.length_c   1.000
_cell.angle_alpha   90.00
_cell.angle_beta   90.00
_cell.angle_gamma   90.00
#
_symmetry.space_group_name_H-M   'P 1'
#
loop_
_entity.id
_entity.type
_entity.pdbx_description
1 polymer ?
#
loop_
_entity_poly.entity_id
_entity_poly.type
_entity_poly.pdbx_seq_one_letter_code
_entity_poly.pdbx_strand_id
1 'polypeptide(L)' 'MKTEELLEFAESIVTRQTGKAQTELKIKIFCGVLQGKSYNQISQYCPCDLRNARNIGSEWYKIL' A
#
# COMPACT_ATOMS: atom_id res chain seq x y z
N MET A 1 4.98 14.03 8.03
CA MET A 1 4.77 12.63 8.43
C MET A 1 5.98 11.83 7.96
N LYS A 2 6.62 11.10 8.87
CA LYS A 2 7.75 10.23 8.57
C LYS A 2 7.27 8.93 7.92
N THR A 3 8.18 8.21 7.27
CA THR A 3 7.83 6.94 6.58
C THR A 3 7.29 5.88 7.55
N GLU A 4 7.82 5.81 8.77
CA GLU A 4 7.32 4.85 9.78
C GLU A 4 5.87 5.15 10.18
N GLU A 5 5.53 6.42 10.45
CA GLU A 5 4.16 6.85 10.81
C GLU A 5 3.14 6.48 9.71
N LEU A 6 3.57 6.57 8.44
CA LEU A 6 2.76 6.19 7.28
C LEU A 6 2.50 4.67 7.22
N LEU A 7 3.50 3.86 7.56
CA LEU A 7 3.39 2.39 7.60
C LEU A 7 2.47 1.95 8.74
N GLU A 8 2.63 2.53 9.93
CA GLU A 8 1.74 2.26 11.08
C GLU A 8 0.30 2.66 10.77
N PHE A 9 0.09 3.82 10.16
CA PHE A 9 -1.23 4.27 9.74
C PHE A 9 -1.85 3.31 8.71
N ALA A 10 -1.10 2.93 7.68
CA ALA A 10 -1.52 1.99 6.65
C ALA A 10 -1.89 0.62 7.24
N GLU A 11 -1.05 0.08 8.12
CA GLU A 11 -1.32 -1.18 8.82
C GLU A 11 -2.57 -1.08 9.70
N SER A 12 -2.78 0.03 10.40
CA SER A 12 -3.95 0.25 11.25
C SER A 12 -5.27 0.27 10.46
N ILE A 13 -5.30 0.93 9.30
CA ILE A 13 -6.48 0.95 8.41
C ILE A 13 -6.78 -0.47 7.93
N VAL A 14 -5.76 -1.13 7.40
CA VAL A 14 -5.92 -2.46 6.80
C VAL A 14 -6.37 -3.49 7.83
N THR A 15 -5.79 -3.45 9.04
CA THR A 15 -6.18 -4.34 10.14
C THR A 15 -7.61 -4.05 10.58
N ARG A 16 -8.02 -2.78 10.67
CA ARG A 16 -9.40 -2.40 11.00
C ARG A 16 -10.42 -2.87 9.96
N GLN A 17 -10.10 -2.76 8.67
CA GLN A 17 -11.00 -3.12 7.57
C GLN A 17 -11.09 -4.62 7.32
N THR A 18 -9.98 -5.35 7.47
CA THR A 18 -9.89 -6.77 7.08
C THR A 18 -9.82 -7.73 8.26
N GLY A 19 -9.57 -7.21 9.48
CA GLY A 19 -9.29 -8.01 10.66
C GLY A 19 -7.95 -8.76 10.61
N LYS A 20 -7.09 -8.49 9.62
CA LYS A 20 -5.84 -9.22 9.38
C LYS A 20 -4.69 -8.26 9.13
N ALA A 21 -3.54 -8.55 9.75
CA ALA A 21 -2.28 -7.93 9.37
C ALA A 21 -1.91 -8.34 7.93
N GLN A 22 -1.29 -7.42 7.18
CA GLN A 22 -0.78 -7.69 5.83
C GLN A 22 0.74 -7.69 5.82
N THR A 23 1.32 -8.19 4.73
CA THR A 23 2.77 -8.16 4.55
C THR A 23 3.26 -6.73 4.32
N GLU A 24 4.51 -6.46 4.72
CA GLU A 24 5.18 -5.18 4.53
C GLU A 24 5.11 -4.66 3.08
N LEU A 25 5.22 -5.57 2.10
CA LEU A 25 5.10 -5.24 0.67
C LEU A 25 3.72 -4.64 0.34
N LYS A 26 2.63 -5.26 0.82
CA LYS A 26 1.26 -4.78 0.57
C LYS A 26 1.02 -3.43 1.26
N ILE A 27 1.56 -3.26 2.47
CA ILE A 27 1.48 -2.00 3.22
C ILE A 27 2.22 -0.89 2.45
N LYS A 28 3.43 -1.14 1.94
CA LYS A 28 4.19 -0.18 1.11
C LYS A 28 3.45 0.21 -0.17
N ILE A 29 2.81 -0.76 -0.84
CA ILE A 29 1.98 -0.49 -2.02
C ILE A 29 0.78 0.40 -1.63
N PHE A 30 0.10 0.09 -0.53
CA PHE A 30 -1.02 0.88 -0.03
C PHE A 30 -0.61 2.31 0.36
N CYS A 31 0.53 2.50 1.03
CA CYS A 31 1.11 3.83 1.28
C CYS A 31 1.31 4.61 -0.01
N GLY A 32 1.79 3.95 -1.06
CA GLY A 32 1.93 4.55 -2.38
C GLY A 32 0.59 5.03 -2.95
N VAL A 33 -0.47 4.23 -2.82
CA VAL A 33 -1.83 4.60 -3.23
C VAL A 33 -2.36 5.79 -2.43
N LEU A 34 -2.22 5.78 -1.10
CA LEU A 34 -2.60 6.88 -0.21
C LEU A 34 -1.89 8.20 -0.55
N GLN A 35 -0.64 8.10 -1.00
CA GLN A 35 0.17 9.25 -1.44
C GLN A 35 -0.20 9.74 -2.86
N GLY A 36 -1.17 9.13 -3.54
CA GLY A 36 -1.56 9.50 -4.90
C GLY A 36 -0.51 9.15 -5.96
N LYS A 37 0.42 8.24 -5.66
CA LYS A 37 1.44 7.81 -6.63
C LYS A 37 0.83 6.90 -7.69
N SER A 38 1.32 7.03 -8.92
CA SER A 38 1.02 6.07 -9.99
C SER A 38 1.63 4.70 -9.68
N TYR A 39 1.04 3.62 -10.22
CA TYR A 39 1.57 2.27 -10.01
C TYR A 39 3.02 2.09 -10.50
N ASN A 40 3.44 2.84 -11.52
CA ASN A 40 4.84 2.87 -11.96
C ASN A 40 5.75 3.42 -10.86
N GLN A 41 5.39 4.56 -10.25
CA GLN A 41 6.15 5.13 -9.14
C GLN A 41 6.16 4.20 -7.92
N ILE A 42 5.06 3.48 -7.67
CA ILE A 42 4.98 2.50 -6.58
C ILE A 42 5.94 1.33 -6.85
N SER A 43 5.99 0.78 -8.08
CA SER A 43 6.90 -0.32 -8.45
C SER A 43 8.39 0.05 -8.37
N GLN A 44 8.73 1.33 -8.54
CA GLN A 44 10.09 1.84 -8.39
C GLN A 44 10.48 2.01 -6.92
N TYR A 45 9.54 2.46 -6.09
CA TYR A 45 9.78 2.70 -4.66
C TYR A 45 9.77 1.41 -3.83
N CYS A 46 8.84 0.51 -4.16
CA CYS A 46 8.72 -0.79 -3.55
C CYS A 46 9.11 -1.80 -4.64
N PRO A 47 10.35 -2.32 -4.66
CA PRO A 47 10.93 -3.06 -5.78
C PRO A 47 10.15 -4.35 -6.05
N CYS A 48 9.05 -4.20 -6.76
CA CYS A 48 8.09 -5.21 -7.16
C CYS A 48 7.71 -4.90 -8.60
N ASP A 49 7.29 -5.91 -9.35
CA ASP A 49 6.87 -5.67 -10.72
C ASP A 49 5.59 -4.80 -10.76
N LEU A 50 5.43 -4.07 -11.86
CA LEU A 50 4.29 -3.18 -12.09
C LEU A 50 2.94 -3.91 -12.02
N ARG A 51 2.90 -5.20 -12.41
CA ARG A 51 1.67 -6.00 -12.38
C ARG A 51 1.24 -6.26 -10.94
N ASN A 52 2.17 -6.57 -10.05
CA ASN A 52 1.93 -6.73 -8.62
C ASN A 52 1.50 -5.41 -7.97
N ALA A 53 2.17 -4.30 -8.29
CA ALA A 53 1.75 -2.97 -7.83
C ALA A 53 0.32 -2.63 -8.26
N ARG A 54 -0.07 -2.95 -9.51
CA ARG A 54 -1.43 -2.76 -10.03
C ARG A 54 -2.44 -3.68 -9.37
N ASN A 55 -2.18 -4.98 -9.33
CA ASN A 55 -3.12 -5.96 -8.77
C ASN A 55 -3.44 -5.61 -7.32
N ILE A 56 -2.39 -5.49 -6.49
CA ILE A 56 -2.53 -5.16 -5.07
C ILE A 56 -3.11 -3.75 -4.91
N GLY A 57 -2.57 -2.75 -5.59
CA GLY A 57 -3.02 -1.36 -5.48
C GLY A 57 -4.47 -1.14 -5.91
N SER A 58 -4.95 -1.88 -6.92
CA SER A 58 -6.34 -1.80 -7.39
C SER A 58 -7.34 -2.46 -6.43
N GLU A 59 -6.92 -3.49 -5.70
CA GLU A 59 -7.72 -4.06 -4.61
C GLU A 59 -7.92 -3.03 -3.48
N TRP A 60 -6.87 -2.28 -3.14
CA TRP A 60 -6.95 -1.25 -2.09
C TRP A 60 -7.76 -0.02 -2.49
N TYR A 61 -7.84 0.32 -3.78
CA TYR A 61 -8.69 1.42 -4.25
C TYR A 61 -10.19 1.18 -3.98
N LYS A 62 -10.61 -0.08 -3.78
CA LYS A 62 -11.99 -0.42 -3.41
C LYS A 62 -12.29 -0.19 -1.94
N ILE A 63 -11.26 -0.04 -1.11
CA ILE A 63 -11.36 0.09 0.36
C ILE A 63 -11.29 1.56 0.79
N LEU A 64 -10.65 2.41 -0.02
CA LEU A 64 -10.67 3.87 0.11
C LEU A 64 -11.99 4.45 -0.40
#